data_AF-A0A1Z8ZTE2-F1
#
_entry.id   AF-A0A1Z8ZTE2-F1
#
_cell.length_a   1.000
_cell.length_b   1.000
_cell.length_c   1.000
_cell.angle_alpha   90.00
_cell.angle_beta   90.00
_cell.angle_gamma   90.00
#
_symmetry.space_group_name_H-M   'P 1'
#
loop_
_entity.id
_entity.type
_entity.pdbx_description
1 polymer ?
#
loop_
_entity_poly.entity_id
_entity_poly.type
_entity_poly.pdbx_seq_one_letter_code
_entity_poly.pdbx_strand_id
1 'polypeptide(L)'
;MAALVMSLAGEKEAAEFFSHQSAAAHDIQETGHATHYFNVLWTPLGANVAGPEISQAFFEKGNWVRTLYRAWNDRFTYDGPNQKAANDDGSLLLAYCLPRKKLFITGRDADESLWAKGGQVSEIINASQIDYASLSEEELITLFGHPAPQVTRRAVWTLRDRKGDFIPKVAKLIKNGTNIEKRSAIGFFGYRCPPEWALPQIDLIGSVLRNKKEHSKVRSAATYSLCWHGTPAQKYYQDMLKLILAEKPNDPFEIIDKEVAKSLNILAPDPFAAGLVTDKNLFYQASLKLSDNPRQEARSDGMKMLHSIPAEDFHLVAGKVKHVVRNQDPNYHSYHNPMAGVQAAALVLAELDIKEGLEWSWAMLQAEDGKAGFKARAILTILKAYGPSAKPYLEKIRADENLTRLLTSGRWKRMYDQMVKAVEGGEPEKLVPFEKAKTPR
;
A
#
# COMPACT_ATOMS: atom_id res chain seq x y z
N MET A 1 9.99 -9.88 -12.16
CA MET A 1 8.91 -9.60 -13.14
C MET A 1 8.88 -8.12 -13.54
N ALA A 2 8.75 -7.19 -12.60
CA ALA A 2 8.66 -5.75 -12.92
C ALA A 2 9.80 -5.24 -13.83
N ALA A 3 11.06 -5.60 -13.53
CA ALA A 3 12.21 -5.23 -14.37
C ALA A 3 12.05 -5.61 -15.85
N LEU A 4 11.57 -6.83 -16.13
CA LEU A 4 11.33 -7.33 -17.49
C LEU A 4 10.22 -6.55 -18.19
N VAL A 5 9.09 -6.32 -17.50
CA VAL A 5 7.95 -5.60 -18.07
C VAL A 5 8.34 -4.16 -18.40
N MET A 6 9.06 -3.49 -17.49
CA MET A 6 9.51 -2.13 -17.72
C MET A 6 10.53 -2.06 -18.87
N SER A 7 11.46 -3.01 -18.94
CA SER A 7 12.41 -3.10 -20.05
C SER A 7 11.68 -3.29 -21.40
N LEU A 8 10.70 -4.19 -21.48
CA LEU A 8 9.90 -4.42 -22.69
C LEU A 8 9.00 -3.25 -23.05
N ALA A 9 8.59 -2.44 -22.06
CA ALA A 9 7.82 -1.22 -22.26
C ALA A 9 8.71 -0.02 -22.68
N GLY A 10 10.04 -0.17 -22.68
CA GLY A 10 10.98 0.93 -22.94
C GLY A 10 11.20 1.88 -21.75
N GLU A 11 10.69 1.54 -20.57
CA GLU A 11 10.78 2.32 -19.33
C GLU A 11 12.14 2.08 -18.64
N LYS A 12 13.21 2.67 -19.19
CA LYS A 12 14.60 2.38 -18.80
C LYS A 12 14.88 2.62 -17.31
N GLU A 13 14.50 3.77 -16.78
CA GLU A 13 14.74 4.12 -15.37
C GLU A 13 14.06 3.13 -14.42
N ALA A 14 12.84 2.70 -14.74
CA ALA A 14 12.11 1.72 -13.95
C ALA A 14 12.71 0.31 -14.10
N ALA A 15 13.14 -0.06 -15.31
CA ALA A 15 13.79 -1.32 -15.59
C ALA A 15 15.10 -1.46 -14.78
N GLU A 16 15.94 -0.43 -14.80
CA GLU A 16 17.18 -0.34 -14.02
C GLU A 16 16.89 -0.41 -12.52
N PHE A 17 15.94 0.39 -12.02
CA PHE A 17 15.55 0.36 -10.62
C PHE A 17 15.17 -1.05 -10.16
N PHE A 18 14.24 -1.71 -10.87
CA PHE A 18 13.74 -3.04 -10.47
C PHE A 18 14.75 -4.17 -10.73
N SER A 19 15.62 -4.05 -11.73
CA SER A 19 16.67 -5.05 -11.99
C SER A 19 17.72 -5.02 -10.89
N HIS A 20 18.12 -3.83 -10.42
CA HIS A 20 19.03 -3.67 -9.29
C HIS A 20 18.43 -4.22 -7.99
N GLN A 21 17.14 -3.98 -7.74
CA GLN A 21 16.45 -4.59 -6.58
C GLN A 21 16.43 -6.12 -6.67
N SER A 22 16.24 -6.66 -7.87
CA SER A 22 16.25 -8.11 -8.08
C SER A 22 17.65 -8.70 -7.85
N ALA A 23 18.69 -8.02 -8.33
CA ALA A 23 20.08 -8.43 -8.16
C ALA A 23 20.51 -8.43 -6.68
N ALA A 24 20.11 -7.41 -5.90
CA ALA A 24 20.42 -7.34 -4.48
C ALA A 24 19.68 -8.41 -3.64
N ALA A 25 18.65 -9.07 -4.17
CA ALA A 25 17.82 -10.04 -3.44
C ALA A 25 18.35 -11.50 -3.52
N HIS A 26 19.63 -11.69 -3.84
CA HIS A 26 20.25 -13.01 -4.03
C HIS A 26 20.27 -13.89 -2.75
N ASP A 27 20.15 -13.28 -1.57
CA ASP A 27 20.25 -13.91 -0.24
C ASP A 27 18.89 -14.11 0.45
N ILE A 28 17.80 -13.60 -0.14
CA ILE A 28 16.44 -13.68 0.42
C ILE A 28 15.46 -14.43 -0.49
N GLN A 29 15.97 -15.27 -1.40
CA GLN A 29 15.16 -15.97 -2.40
C GLN A 29 14.08 -16.89 -1.80
N GLU A 30 14.27 -17.37 -0.57
CA GLU A 30 13.31 -18.23 0.15
C GLU A 30 12.21 -17.44 0.89
N THR A 31 12.24 -16.11 0.82
CA THR A 31 11.18 -15.25 1.37
C THR A 31 10.10 -14.99 0.31
N GLY A 32 8.96 -14.41 0.69
CA GLY A 32 7.94 -13.99 -0.28
C GLY A 32 6.53 -13.88 0.31
N HIS A 33 5.70 -13.01 -0.28
CA HIS A 33 4.28 -12.93 0.07
C HIS A 33 3.53 -14.06 -0.65
N ALA A 34 2.91 -14.96 0.12
CA ALA A 34 2.29 -16.24 -0.27
C ALA A 34 3.24 -17.45 -0.26
N THR A 35 4.28 -17.47 -1.09
CA THR A 35 5.29 -18.54 -1.16
C THR A 35 6.62 -18.00 -1.69
N HIS A 36 7.70 -18.78 -1.55
CA HIS A 36 9.01 -18.44 -2.14
C HIS A 36 9.07 -18.64 -3.67
N TYR A 37 8.13 -19.41 -4.25
CA TYR A 37 8.05 -19.73 -5.68
C TYR A 37 8.30 -18.53 -6.60
N PHE A 38 7.62 -17.40 -6.33
CA PHE A 38 7.74 -16.22 -7.17
C PHE A 38 9.13 -15.59 -7.12
N ASN A 39 9.82 -15.64 -5.99
CA ASN A 39 11.18 -15.12 -5.87
C ASN A 39 12.18 -16.02 -6.59
N VAL A 40 12.02 -17.33 -6.49
CA VAL A 40 12.86 -18.30 -7.24
C VAL A 40 12.68 -18.12 -8.75
N LEU A 41 11.44 -17.98 -9.22
CA LEU A 41 11.14 -17.78 -10.64
C LEU A 41 11.61 -16.41 -11.15
N TRP A 42 11.19 -15.32 -10.51
CA TRP A 42 11.25 -13.99 -11.12
C TRP A 42 12.48 -13.17 -10.80
N THR A 43 13.14 -13.43 -9.66
CA THR A 43 14.29 -12.63 -9.22
C THR A 43 15.52 -12.84 -10.13
N PRO A 44 15.92 -14.08 -10.48
CA PRO A 44 17.04 -14.28 -11.41
C PRO A 44 16.78 -13.65 -12.79
N LEU A 45 15.55 -13.79 -13.30
CA LEU A 45 15.17 -13.20 -14.60
C LEU A 45 15.15 -11.66 -14.54
N GLY A 46 14.75 -11.10 -13.40
CA GLY A 46 14.80 -9.65 -13.17
C GLY A 46 16.22 -9.11 -13.06
N ALA A 47 17.11 -9.82 -12.37
CA ALA A 47 18.53 -9.47 -12.26
C ALA A 47 19.22 -9.49 -13.64
N ASN A 48 18.85 -10.44 -14.50
CA ASN A 48 19.38 -10.54 -15.88
C ASN A 48 19.10 -9.32 -16.77
N VAL A 49 18.09 -8.50 -16.44
CA VAL A 49 17.86 -7.22 -17.13
C VAL A 49 19.06 -6.27 -16.95
N ALA A 50 19.75 -6.34 -15.81
CA ALA A 50 20.97 -5.58 -15.55
C ALA A 50 22.23 -6.23 -16.17
N GLY A 51 22.07 -7.26 -16.98
CA GLY A 51 23.14 -7.82 -17.81
C GLY A 51 23.81 -9.09 -17.29
N PRO A 52 24.78 -9.61 -18.06
CA PRO A 52 25.42 -10.90 -17.79
C PRO A 52 26.32 -10.88 -16.56
N GLU A 53 27.05 -9.79 -16.29
CA GLU A 53 27.93 -9.68 -15.09
C GLU A 53 27.12 -9.72 -13.79
N ILE A 54 26.00 -8.98 -13.74
CA ILE A 54 25.05 -9.06 -12.62
C ILE A 54 24.49 -10.46 -12.46
N SER A 55 24.11 -11.11 -13.57
CA SER A 55 23.60 -12.49 -13.51
C SER A 55 24.64 -13.45 -12.94
N GLN A 56 25.89 -13.37 -13.38
CA GLN A 56 26.97 -14.19 -12.85
C GLN A 56 27.13 -13.98 -11.33
N ALA A 57 27.28 -12.74 -10.89
CA ALA A 57 27.41 -12.41 -9.47
C ALA A 57 26.20 -12.84 -8.63
N PHE A 58 24.98 -12.68 -9.16
CA PHE A 58 23.75 -13.13 -8.51
C PHE A 58 23.74 -14.65 -8.29
N PHE A 59 24.13 -15.42 -9.31
CA PHE A 59 24.18 -16.88 -9.22
C PHE A 59 25.32 -17.37 -8.33
N GLU A 60 26.49 -16.71 -8.34
CA GLU A 60 27.61 -17.03 -7.45
C GLU A 60 27.20 -16.85 -5.98
N LYS A 61 26.61 -15.70 -5.63
CA LYS A 61 26.16 -15.40 -4.27
C LYS A 61 24.95 -16.26 -3.85
N GLY A 62 24.05 -16.56 -4.77
CA GLY A 62 22.87 -17.38 -4.56
C GLY A 62 23.10 -18.89 -4.79
N ASN A 63 24.34 -19.37 -4.93
CA ASN A 63 24.59 -20.77 -5.28
C ASN A 63 24.10 -21.75 -4.20
N TRP A 64 24.10 -21.32 -2.93
CA TRP A 64 23.60 -22.12 -1.82
C TRP A 64 22.14 -22.54 -2.01
N VAL A 65 21.25 -21.63 -2.44
CA VAL A 65 19.82 -21.95 -2.60
C VAL A 65 19.60 -22.96 -3.73
N ARG A 66 20.34 -22.84 -4.82
CA ARG A 66 20.23 -23.76 -5.97
C ARG A 66 20.79 -25.14 -5.65
N THR A 67 21.80 -25.19 -4.77
CA THR A 67 22.36 -26.45 -4.26
C THR A 67 21.33 -27.15 -3.36
N LEU A 68 20.66 -26.42 -2.47
CA LEU A 68 19.63 -26.98 -1.58
C LEU A 68 18.40 -27.48 -2.33
N TYR A 69 18.04 -26.82 -3.44
CA TYR A 69 16.85 -27.18 -4.21
C TYR A 69 17.10 -28.37 -5.12
N ARG A 70 18.33 -28.79 -5.38
CA ARG A 70 18.61 -29.96 -6.23
C ARG A 70 18.43 -31.26 -5.44
N ALA A 71 17.56 -32.14 -5.95
CA ALA A 71 17.41 -33.51 -5.46
C ALA A 71 18.34 -34.49 -6.19
N TRP A 72 18.54 -35.68 -5.61
CA TRP A 72 19.38 -36.75 -6.17
C TRP A 72 18.83 -37.36 -7.46
N ASN A 73 17.54 -37.18 -7.75
CA ASN A 73 16.82 -37.78 -8.87
C ASN A 73 16.58 -36.79 -10.02
N ASP A 74 17.49 -35.83 -10.20
CA ASP A 74 17.44 -34.76 -11.21
C ASP A 74 16.22 -33.84 -11.14
N ARG A 75 15.48 -33.89 -10.03
CA ARG A 75 14.40 -32.95 -9.73
C ARG A 75 14.90 -31.80 -8.89
N PHE A 76 14.12 -30.75 -8.87
CA PHE A 76 14.21 -29.71 -7.87
C PHE A 76 13.15 -29.96 -6.79
N THR A 77 13.56 -29.97 -5.53
CA THR A 77 12.67 -30.10 -4.38
C THR A 77 13.27 -29.33 -3.22
N TYR A 78 12.65 -28.22 -2.83
CA TYR A 78 12.84 -27.66 -1.50
C TYR A 78 11.52 -27.08 -0.98
N ASP A 79 10.75 -27.95 -0.35
CA ASP A 79 9.57 -27.57 0.39
C ASP A 79 9.69 -28.23 1.76
N GLY A 80 10.04 -27.43 2.77
CA GLY A 80 9.85 -27.83 4.16
C GLY A 80 8.37 -28.20 4.40
N PRO A 81 8.04 -28.90 5.50
CA PRO A 81 6.71 -29.47 5.74
C PRO A 81 5.54 -28.45 5.72
N ASN A 82 5.83 -27.14 5.76
CA ASN A 82 4.87 -26.06 5.97
C ASN A 82 4.66 -25.13 4.77
N GLN A 83 5.38 -25.31 3.66
CA GLN A 83 5.10 -24.60 2.40
C GLN A 83 5.10 -25.64 1.28
N LYS A 84 4.01 -25.70 0.52
CA LYS A 84 3.93 -26.48 -0.71
C LYS A 84 4.02 -25.48 -1.85
N ALA A 85 5.23 -25.13 -2.27
CA ALA A 85 5.38 -24.47 -3.56
C ALA A 85 4.88 -25.41 -4.67
N ALA A 86 4.40 -24.84 -5.77
CA ALA A 86 4.16 -25.63 -6.97
C ALA A 86 5.52 -26.18 -7.46
N ASN A 87 5.54 -27.37 -8.07
CA ASN A 87 6.75 -27.97 -8.64
C ASN A 87 7.58 -26.90 -9.39
N ASP A 88 8.83 -26.77 -8.98
CA ASP A 88 9.79 -25.71 -9.27
C ASP A 88 10.76 -26.04 -10.42
N ASP A 89 10.73 -27.27 -10.96
CA ASP A 89 11.63 -27.76 -12.00
C ASP A 89 11.73 -26.77 -13.18
N GLY A 90 10.59 -26.40 -13.74
CA GLY A 90 10.53 -25.47 -14.88
C GLY A 90 10.94 -24.05 -14.52
N SER A 91 10.66 -23.62 -13.28
CA SER A 91 10.98 -22.25 -12.83
C SER A 91 12.47 -22.06 -12.63
N LEU A 92 13.15 -23.08 -12.09
CA LEU A 92 14.60 -23.09 -11.91
C LEU A 92 15.33 -23.28 -13.25
N LEU A 93 14.81 -24.14 -14.13
CA LEU A 93 15.39 -24.36 -15.47
C LEU A 93 15.42 -23.10 -16.33
N LEU A 94 14.39 -22.23 -16.22
CA LEU A 94 14.35 -20.96 -16.94
C LEU A 94 15.56 -20.07 -16.61
N ALA A 95 15.97 -20.04 -15.34
CA ALA A 95 17.12 -19.26 -14.90
C ALA A 95 18.45 -19.81 -15.47
N TYR A 96 18.57 -21.14 -15.65
CA TYR A 96 19.71 -21.75 -16.34
C TYR A 96 19.70 -21.52 -17.87
N CYS A 97 18.57 -21.13 -18.44
CA CYS A 97 18.45 -20.82 -19.86
C CYS A 97 18.80 -19.36 -20.21
N LEU A 98 19.11 -18.50 -19.22
CA LEU A 98 19.49 -17.10 -19.46
C LEU A 98 20.59 -16.93 -20.54
N PRO A 99 21.68 -17.72 -20.57
CA PRO A 99 22.72 -17.57 -21.58
C PRO A 99 22.23 -17.84 -23.02
N ARG A 100 21.12 -18.56 -23.18
CA ARG A 100 20.59 -18.91 -24.51
C ARG A 100 19.87 -17.73 -25.18
N LYS A 101 19.39 -16.75 -24.41
CA LYS A 101 18.69 -15.54 -24.89
C LYS A 101 17.58 -15.82 -25.92
N LYS A 102 16.84 -16.93 -25.77
CA LYS A 102 15.84 -17.37 -26.78
C LYS A 102 14.46 -16.74 -26.58
N LEU A 103 14.10 -16.44 -25.34
CA LEU A 103 12.87 -15.76 -24.97
C LEU A 103 13.17 -14.35 -24.50
N PHE A 104 12.21 -13.43 -24.63
CA PHE A 104 12.33 -12.07 -24.08
C PHE A 104 12.68 -12.09 -22.58
N ILE A 105 12.02 -12.96 -21.81
CA ILE A 105 12.28 -13.10 -20.37
C ILE A 105 13.68 -13.68 -20.04
N THR A 106 14.34 -14.30 -21.01
CA THR A 106 15.72 -14.79 -20.90
C THR A 106 16.74 -13.88 -21.57
N GLY A 107 16.33 -12.70 -22.05
CA GLY A 107 17.22 -11.70 -22.65
C GLY A 107 17.32 -11.74 -24.18
N ARG A 108 16.33 -12.30 -24.89
CA ARG A 108 16.17 -12.01 -26.33
C ARG A 108 15.95 -10.50 -26.48
N ASP A 109 16.72 -9.86 -27.36
CA ASP A 109 16.66 -8.41 -27.64
C ASP A 109 16.81 -7.54 -26.38
N ALA A 110 17.61 -8.01 -25.40
CA ALA A 110 17.87 -7.24 -24.19
C ALA A 110 18.55 -5.90 -24.52
N ASP A 111 18.07 -4.83 -23.89
CA ASP A 111 18.69 -3.50 -24.01
C ASP A 111 20.01 -3.46 -23.24
N GLU A 112 21.12 -3.51 -23.98
CA GLU A 112 22.48 -3.50 -23.39
C GLU A 112 22.82 -2.19 -22.70
N SER A 113 22.06 -1.11 -22.92
CA SER A 113 22.26 0.15 -22.17
C SER A 113 21.86 0.04 -20.69
N LEU A 114 21.14 -1.01 -20.30
CA LEU A 114 20.79 -1.31 -18.91
C LEU A 114 21.85 -2.14 -18.18
N TRP A 115 22.91 -2.60 -18.88
CA TRP A 115 23.86 -3.53 -18.29
C TRP A 115 24.84 -2.81 -17.37
N ALA A 116 24.85 -3.22 -16.10
CA ALA A 116 25.83 -2.76 -15.14
C ALA A 116 27.20 -3.39 -15.44
N LYS A 117 28.27 -2.61 -15.23
CA LYS A 117 29.65 -3.03 -15.54
C LYS A 117 30.62 -2.67 -14.42
N GLY A 118 31.64 -3.51 -14.24
CA GLY A 118 32.76 -3.20 -13.35
C GLY A 118 32.33 -2.94 -11.90
N GLY A 119 32.75 -1.81 -11.32
CA GLY A 119 32.45 -1.46 -9.92
C GLY A 119 30.95 -1.43 -9.59
N GLN A 120 30.11 -1.04 -10.56
CA GLN A 120 28.66 -0.95 -10.38
C GLN A 120 28.03 -2.32 -10.06
N VAL A 121 28.59 -3.42 -10.61
CA VAL A 121 28.12 -4.79 -10.34
C VAL A 121 28.25 -5.12 -8.86
N SER A 122 29.42 -4.81 -8.29
CA SER A 122 29.69 -5.01 -6.86
C SER A 122 28.80 -4.13 -5.98
N GLU A 123 28.57 -2.87 -6.35
CA GLU A 123 27.69 -1.97 -5.59
C GLU A 123 26.25 -2.47 -5.55
N ILE A 124 25.70 -2.90 -6.69
CA ILE A 124 24.32 -3.41 -6.78
C ILE A 124 24.15 -4.71 -6.00
N ILE A 125 25.05 -5.68 -6.21
CA ILE A 125 24.94 -7.00 -5.58
C ILE A 125 25.09 -6.88 -4.06
N ASN A 126 26.04 -6.09 -3.58
CA ASN A 126 26.29 -5.96 -2.14
C ASN A 126 25.35 -4.97 -1.43
N ALA A 127 24.37 -4.37 -2.11
CA ALA A 127 23.42 -3.45 -1.49
C ALA A 127 22.57 -4.09 -0.37
N SER A 128 22.43 -5.43 -0.36
CA SER A 128 21.78 -6.17 0.75
C SER A 128 22.71 -6.48 1.92
N GLN A 129 24.02 -6.34 1.74
CA GLN A 129 25.06 -6.77 2.70
C GLN A 129 25.72 -5.60 3.45
N ILE A 130 25.13 -4.40 3.41
CA ILE A 130 25.67 -3.24 4.12
C ILE A 130 25.64 -3.48 5.63
N ASP A 131 26.80 -3.44 6.28
CA ASP A 131 26.90 -3.46 7.74
C ASP A 131 26.62 -2.07 8.32
N TYR A 132 25.34 -1.74 8.49
CA TYR A 132 24.92 -0.44 9.03
C TYR A 132 25.45 -0.14 10.44
N ALA A 133 25.82 -1.18 11.21
CA ALA A 133 26.29 -0.98 12.58
C ALA A 133 27.69 -0.35 12.62
N SER A 134 28.55 -0.65 11.65
CA SER A 134 29.92 -0.11 11.57
C SER A 134 30.00 1.28 10.93
N LEU A 135 28.98 1.72 10.19
CA LEU A 135 28.96 3.03 9.54
C LEU A 135 28.93 4.18 10.56
N SER A 136 29.59 5.30 10.27
CA SER A 136 29.46 6.56 11.00
C SER A 136 28.11 7.25 10.74
N GLU A 137 27.79 8.30 11.50
CA GLU A 137 26.58 9.11 11.27
C GLU A 137 26.56 9.73 9.87
N GLU A 138 27.71 10.20 9.37
CA GLU A 138 27.78 10.85 8.05
C GLU A 138 27.66 9.86 6.91
N GLU A 139 28.18 8.65 7.07
CA GLU A 139 27.97 7.57 6.10
C GLU A 139 26.50 7.14 6.06
N LEU A 140 25.83 7.04 7.22
CA LEU A 140 24.39 6.77 7.26
C LEU A 140 23.57 7.89 6.61
N ILE A 141 23.92 9.16 6.84
CA ILE A 141 23.26 10.30 6.20
C ILE A 141 23.50 10.30 4.70
N THR A 142 24.70 9.93 4.23
CA THR A 142 25.00 9.78 2.79
C THR A 142 24.09 8.75 2.14
N LEU A 143 23.79 7.64 2.84
CA LEU A 143 22.87 6.61 2.36
C LEU A 143 21.41 7.10 2.23
N PHE A 144 21.05 8.30 2.69
CA PHE A 144 19.70 8.85 2.48
C PHE A 144 19.40 9.14 1.01
N GLY A 145 20.45 9.34 0.19
CA GLY A 145 20.35 9.54 -1.26
C GLY A 145 20.40 8.24 -2.09
N HIS A 146 20.56 7.08 -1.45
CA HIS A 146 20.72 5.81 -2.16
C HIS A 146 19.44 5.45 -2.97
N PRO A 147 19.55 4.93 -4.21
CA PRO A 147 18.37 4.63 -5.04
C PRO A 147 17.51 3.49 -4.47
N ALA A 148 18.11 2.53 -3.76
CA ALA A 148 17.41 1.38 -3.20
C ALA A 148 16.66 1.71 -1.88
N PRO A 149 15.32 1.57 -1.81
CA PRO A 149 14.54 1.95 -0.64
C PRO A 149 14.86 1.16 0.65
N GLN A 150 15.32 -0.08 0.54
CA GLN A 150 15.77 -0.87 1.68
C GLN A 150 17.01 -0.26 2.31
N VAL A 151 17.90 0.34 1.52
CA VAL A 151 19.12 0.97 2.01
C VAL A 151 18.80 2.28 2.71
N THR A 152 18.05 3.17 2.05
CA THR A 152 17.65 4.46 2.66
C THR A 152 16.84 4.24 3.93
N ARG A 153 15.89 3.29 3.91
CA ARG A 153 15.08 2.95 5.08
C ARG A 153 15.96 2.43 6.21
N ARG A 154 16.85 1.46 5.97
CA ARG A 154 17.72 0.91 7.01
C ARG A 154 18.63 1.98 7.58
N ALA A 155 19.24 2.82 6.75
CA ALA A 155 20.08 3.93 7.20
C ALA A 155 19.31 4.92 8.10
N VAL A 156 18.08 5.30 7.72
CA VAL A 156 17.20 6.17 8.52
C VAL A 156 16.91 5.57 9.90
N TRP A 157 16.54 4.29 9.95
CA TRP A 157 16.23 3.62 11.22
C TRP A 157 17.48 3.45 12.09
N THR A 158 18.60 3.02 11.51
CA THR A 158 19.86 2.87 12.25
C THR A 158 20.34 4.21 12.81
N LEU A 159 20.26 5.30 12.05
CA LEU A 159 20.62 6.63 12.57
C LEU A 159 19.70 7.05 13.72
N ARG A 160 18.40 6.75 13.63
CA ARG A 160 17.43 7.10 14.67
C ARG A 160 17.63 6.35 15.99
N ASP A 161 18.20 5.15 15.94
CA ASP A 161 18.53 4.36 17.13
C ASP A 161 19.82 4.85 17.82
N ARG A 162 20.54 5.82 17.24
CA ARG A 162 21.77 6.38 17.80
C ARG A 162 21.52 7.64 18.64
N LYS A 163 22.46 7.89 19.55
CA LYS A 163 22.60 9.19 20.23
C LYS A 163 23.65 10.01 19.49
N GLY A 164 23.34 11.27 19.19
CA GLY A 164 24.26 12.16 18.51
C GLY A 164 23.61 13.49 18.14
N ASP A 165 24.38 14.38 17.51
CA ASP A 165 23.93 15.69 17.03
C ASP A 165 23.80 15.69 15.50
N PHE A 166 22.93 14.82 15.00
CA PHE A 166 22.63 14.69 13.57
C PHE A 166 21.36 15.44 13.15
N ILE A 167 20.52 15.87 14.09
CA ILE A 167 19.24 16.54 13.79
C ILE A 167 19.42 17.77 12.91
N PRO A 168 20.38 18.68 13.16
CA PRO A 168 20.61 19.83 12.27
C PRO A 168 21.01 19.42 10.85
N LYS A 169 21.79 18.33 10.71
CA LYS A 169 22.24 17.81 9.40
C LYS A 169 21.07 17.23 8.61
N VAL A 170 20.23 16.44 9.26
CA VAL A 170 19.02 15.87 8.62
C VAL A 170 18.04 16.99 8.25
N ALA A 171 17.82 17.99 9.10
CA ALA A 171 16.97 19.13 8.79
C ALA A 171 17.51 19.96 7.61
N LYS A 172 18.84 20.07 7.45
CA LYS A 172 19.47 20.73 6.30
C LYS A 172 19.18 19.99 4.98
N LEU A 173 19.14 18.65 4.99
CA LEU A 173 18.78 17.86 3.80
C LEU A 173 17.35 18.13 3.32
N ILE A 174 16.40 18.42 4.22
CA ILE A 174 15.02 18.78 3.82
C ILE A 174 15.03 20.01 2.91
N LYS A 175 15.92 20.97 3.17
CA LYS A 175 16.02 22.23 2.40
C LYS A 175 16.81 22.03 1.10
N ASN A 176 17.97 21.39 1.21
CA ASN A 176 19.01 21.47 0.18
C ASN A 176 19.34 20.14 -0.51
N GLY A 177 18.75 19.02 -0.08
CA GLY A 177 19.02 17.72 -0.66
C GLY A 177 18.37 17.50 -2.02
N THR A 178 18.78 16.44 -2.69
CA THR A 178 18.10 15.86 -3.85
C THR A 178 16.70 15.36 -3.46
N ASN A 179 15.85 15.04 -4.44
CA ASN A 179 14.50 14.53 -4.18
C ASN A 179 14.49 13.26 -3.32
N ILE A 180 15.51 12.39 -3.44
CA ILE A 180 15.61 11.15 -2.64
C ILE A 180 16.06 11.48 -1.21
N GLU A 181 17.10 12.30 -1.06
CA GLU A 181 17.59 12.74 0.25
C GLU A 181 16.52 13.49 1.05
N LYS A 182 15.79 14.41 0.40
CA LYS A 182 14.66 15.13 1.00
C LYS A 182 13.60 14.16 1.50
N ARG A 183 13.22 13.14 0.71
CA ARG A 183 12.21 12.15 1.13
C ARG A 183 12.68 11.32 2.33
N SER A 184 13.94 10.89 2.34
CA SER A 184 14.53 10.17 3.47
C SER A 184 14.62 11.05 4.72
N ALA A 185 15.08 12.30 4.57
CA ALA A 185 15.19 13.26 5.67
C ALA A 185 13.82 13.68 6.23
N ILE A 186 12.81 13.86 5.38
CA ILE A 186 11.43 14.09 5.83
C ILE A 186 10.90 12.83 6.54
N GLY A 187 11.10 11.65 5.96
CA GLY A 187 10.72 10.37 6.58
C GLY A 187 11.42 10.11 7.92
N PHE A 188 12.61 10.67 8.13
CA PHE A 188 13.33 10.63 9.39
C PHE A 188 12.51 11.26 10.54
N PHE A 189 11.76 12.31 10.26
CA PHE A 189 10.90 12.98 11.24
C PHE A 189 9.46 12.45 11.23
N GLY A 190 9.17 11.32 10.59
CA GLY A 190 7.82 10.75 10.50
C GLY A 190 7.51 9.69 11.56
N TYR A 191 6.91 8.58 11.14
CA TYR A 191 6.47 7.46 11.98
C TYR A 191 7.53 7.03 13.01
N ARG A 192 7.16 7.02 14.30
CA ARG A 192 8.01 6.67 15.46
C ARG A 192 9.26 7.56 15.63
N CYS A 193 9.28 8.78 15.11
CA CYS A 193 10.30 9.75 15.50
C CYS A 193 9.97 10.29 16.91
N PRO A 194 10.96 10.43 17.81
CA PRO A 194 10.73 11.07 19.11
C PRO A 194 10.14 12.49 18.95
N PRO A 195 9.09 12.86 19.70
CA PRO A 195 8.45 14.17 19.58
C PRO A 195 9.41 15.35 19.75
N GLU A 196 10.38 15.24 20.66
CA GLU A 196 11.42 16.25 20.89
C GLU A 196 12.27 16.55 19.66
N TRP A 197 12.38 15.62 18.71
CA TRP A 197 13.09 15.80 17.45
C TRP A 197 12.16 16.25 16.33
N ALA A 198 10.95 15.69 16.27
CA ALA A 198 10.03 15.92 15.16
C ALA A 198 9.24 17.23 15.29
N LEU A 199 8.74 17.56 16.49
CA LEU A 199 7.90 18.74 16.70
C LEU A 199 8.58 20.04 16.27
N PRO A 200 9.88 20.28 16.54
CA PRO A 200 10.57 21.47 16.06
C PRO A 200 10.68 21.57 14.52
N GLN A 201 10.51 20.45 13.79
CA GLN A 201 10.61 20.41 12.33
C GLN A 201 9.26 20.46 11.61
N ILE A 202 8.13 20.47 12.34
CA ILE A 202 6.79 20.46 11.73
C ILE A 202 6.60 21.63 10.76
N ASP A 203 7.03 22.83 11.13
CA ASP A 203 6.88 24.01 10.25
C ASP A 203 7.77 23.95 9.02
N LEU A 204 8.99 23.41 9.18
CA LEU A 204 9.88 23.16 8.05
C LEU A 204 9.25 22.16 7.06
N ILE A 205 8.74 21.04 7.55
CA ILE A 205 8.10 20.00 6.72
C ILE A 205 6.79 20.54 6.10
N GLY A 206 6.02 21.32 6.85
CA GLY A 206 4.82 22.01 6.35
C GLY A 206 5.12 22.99 5.22
N SER A 207 6.26 23.68 5.26
CA SER A 207 6.69 24.57 4.18
C SER A 207 6.97 23.79 2.88
N VAL A 208 7.49 22.56 2.97
CA VAL A 208 7.71 21.66 1.83
C VAL A 208 6.38 21.26 1.20
N LEU A 209 5.39 20.85 2.01
CA LEU A 209 4.03 20.55 1.54
C LEU A 209 3.43 21.72 0.75
N ARG A 210 3.58 22.95 1.25
CA ARG A 210 3.02 24.17 0.63
C ARG A 210 3.79 24.65 -0.61
N ASN A 211 5.04 24.25 -0.78
CA ASN A 211 5.86 24.69 -1.90
C ASN A 211 5.40 24.05 -3.23
N LYS A 212 4.66 24.79 -4.07
CA LYS A 212 4.18 24.31 -5.37
C LYS A 212 5.29 23.97 -6.37
N LYS A 213 6.51 24.52 -6.19
CA LYS A 213 7.68 24.22 -7.04
C LYS A 213 8.43 22.95 -6.59
N GLU A 214 8.11 22.43 -5.41
CA GLU A 214 8.76 21.22 -4.89
C GLU A 214 8.26 19.98 -5.63
N HIS A 215 9.13 18.99 -5.76
CA HIS A 215 8.79 17.74 -6.42
C HIS A 215 7.60 17.06 -5.72
N SER A 216 6.68 16.58 -6.52
CA SER A 216 5.39 16.06 -6.09
C SER A 216 5.49 14.89 -5.08
N LYS A 217 6.44 13.96 -5.32
CA LYS A 217 6.81 12.88 -4.37
C LYS A 217 7.43 13.37 -3.05
N VAL A 218 8.11 14.52 -3.05
CA VAL A 218 8.69 15.12 -1.82
C VAL A 218 7.57 15.75 -0.99
N ARG A 219 6.63 16.45 -1.64
CA ARG A 219 5.42 16.99 -0.99
C ARG A 219 4.55 15.89 -0.37
N SER A 220 4.41 14.75 -1.06
CA SER A 220 3.74 13.55 -0.52
C SER A 220 4.47 12.95 0.69
N ALA A 221 5.81 12.90 0.68
CA ALA A 221 6.57 12.49 1.86
C ALA A 221 6.34 13.43 3.05
N ALA A 222 6.19 14.74 2.79
CA ALA A 222 5.85 15.73 3.82
C ALA A 222 4.48 15.44 4.44
N THR A 223 3.45 15.13 3.65
CA THR A 223 2.13 14.77 4.21
C THR A 223 2.20 13.52 5.07
N TYR A 224 2.91 12.49 4.61
CA TYR A 224 3.06 11.25 5.35
C TYR A 224 3.89 11.41 6.62
N SER A 225 4.87 12.32 6.66
CA SER A 225 5.59 12.63 7.89
C SER A 225 4.71 13.37 8.89
N LEU A 226 3.97 14.38 8.42
CA LEU A 226 3.11 15.21 9.27
C LEU A 226 1.98 14.42 9.94
N CYS A 227 1.42 13.40 9.27
CA CYS A 227 0.29 12.66 9.82
C CYS A 227 0.58 11.92 11.13
N TRP A 228 1.86 11.68 11.45
CA TRP A 228 2.27 10.97 12.66
C TRP A 228 2.39 11.86 13.91
N HIS A 229 2.13 13.17 13.78
CA HIS A 229 2.34 14.13 14.87
C HIS A 229 1.06 14.70 15.48
N GLY A 230 -0.10 14.12 15.19
CA GLY A 230 -1.37 14.47 15.83
C GLY A 230 -1.74 15.95 15.75
N THR A 231 -2.28 16.51 16.85
CA THR A 231 -2.79 17.89 16.92
C THR A 231 -1.83 18.96 16.40
N PRO A 232 -0.53 18.98 16.77
CA PRO A 232 0.45 19.92 16.17
C PRO A 232 0.46 20.00 14.64
N ALA A 233 0.21 18.88 13.95
CA ALA A 233 0.22 18.81 12.49
C ALA A 233 -1.16 19.04 11.85
N GLN A 234 -2.26 19.05 12.62
CA GLN A 234 -3.62 19.24 12.09
C GLN A 234 -3.81 20.60 11.39
N LYS A 235 -2.99 21.61 11.71
CA LYS A 235 -2.96 22.89 10.99
C LYS A 235 -2.65 22.78 9.48
N TYR A 236 -2.15 21.62 9.01
CA TYR A 236 -1.92 21.33 7.60
C TYR A 236 -3.02 20.49 6.94
N TYR A 237 -4.08 20.13 7.65
CA TYR A 237 -5.17 19.30 7.11
C TYR A 237 -5.77 19.91 5.83
N GLN A 238 -6.07 21.21 5.88
CA GLN A 238 -6.60 21.96 4.73
C GLN A 238 -5.58 22.09 3.58
N ASP A 239 -4.28 22.14 3.87
CA ASP A 239 -3.24 22.13 2.83
C ASP A 239 -3.17 20.78 2.11
N MET A 240 -3.39 19.67 2.83
CA MET A 240 -3.45 18.33 2.26
C MET A 240 -4.69 18.16 1.36
N LEU A 241 -5.86 18.68 1.75
CA LEU A 241 -7.06 18.69 0.88
C LEU A 241 -6.81 19.48 -0.40
N LYS A 242 -6.21 20.67 -0.30
CA LYS A 242 -5.82 21.48 -1.47
C LYS A 242 -4.81 20.75 -2.36
N LEU A 243 -3.92 19.95 -1.79
CA LEU A 243 -2.97 19.14 -2.56
C LEU A 243 -3.65 18.00 -3.33
N ILE A 244 -4.73 17.42 -2.80
CA ILE A 244 -5.54 16.43 -3.54
C ILE A 244 -6.21 17.11 -4.73
N LEU A 245 -6.81 18.27 -4.54
CA LEU A 245 -7.54 18.96 -5.62
C LEU A 245 -6.64 19.62 -6.67
N ALA A 246 -5.36 19.85 -6.36
CA ALA A 246 -4.43 20.40 -7.33
C ALA A 246 -4.23 19.46 -8.53
N GLU A 247 -4.24 20.02 -9.74
CA GLU A 247 -3.93 19.30 -10.97
C GLU A 247 -2.46 18.85 -11.00
N LYS A 248 -2.22 17.64 -11.51
CA LYS A 248 -0.90 17.02 -11.58
C LYS A 248 -0.72 16.34 -12.95
N PRO A 249 -0.39 17.09 -14.00
CA PRO A 249 -0.25 16.54 -15.36
C PRO A 249 0.72 15.36 -15.48
N ASN A 250 1.71 15.29 -14.58
CA ASN A 250 2.74 14.24 -14.56
C ASN A 250 2.45 13.08 -13.57
N ASP A 251 1.21 12.95 -13.09
CA ASP A 251 0.78 11.85 -12.21
C ASP A 251 -0.51 11.20 -12.75
N PRO A 252 -0.46 10.51 -13.91
CA PRO A 252 -1.66 9.98 -14.60
C PRO A 252 -2.41 8.91 -13.80
N PHE A 253 -1.80 8.35 -12.76
CA PHE A 253 -2.42 7.38 -11.85
C PHE A 253 -2.80 7.99 -10.49
N GLU A 254 -2.64 9.31 -10.35
CA GLU A 254 -2.96 10.07 -9.14
C GLU A 254 -2.36 9.42 -7.87
N ILE A 255 -1.11 8.96 -7.96
CA ILE A 255 -0.39 8.27 -6.89
C ILE A 255 -0.31 9.15 -5.65
N ILE A 256 -0.12 10.45 -5.85
CA ILE A 256 -0.02 11.40 -4.75
C ILE A 256 -1.33 11.52 -4.01
N ASP A 257 -2.45 11.50 -4.73
CA ASP A 257 -3.78 11.62 -4.10
C ASP A 257 -4.00 10.45 -3.15
N LYS A 258 -3.62 9.23 -3.58
CA LYS A 258 -3.61 8.03 -2.73
C LYS A 258 -2.77 8.21 -1.46
N GLU A 259 -1.53 8.67 -1.57
CA GLU A 259 -0.64 8.82 -0.41
C GLU A 259 -1.08 9.96 0.53
N VAL A 260 -1.64 11.04 0.00
CA VAL A 260 -2.18 12.16 0.78
C VAL A 260 -3.48 11.74 1.49
N ALA A 261 -4.36 11.00 0.83
CA ALA A 261 -5.60 10.46 1.41
C ALA A 261 -5.32 9.55 2.62
N LYS A 262 -4.32 8.67 2.48
CA LYS A 262 -3.84 7.85 3.59
C LYS A 262 -3.33 8.72 4.75
N SER A 263 -2.58 9.77 4.44
CA SER A 263 -2.04 10.70 5.44
C SER A 263 -3.15 11.43 6.19
N LEU A 264 -4.20 11.88 5.52
CA LEU A 264 -5.37 12.53 6.13
C LEU A 264 -6.06 11.62 7.14
N ASN A 265 -6.32 10.36 6.78
CA ASN A 265 -6.99 9.39 7.65
C ASN A 265 -6.13 8.97 8.86
N ILE A 266 -4.79 9.01 8.75
CA ILE A 266 -3.91 8.80 9.91
C ILE A 266 -3.90 10.03 10.83
N LEU A 267 -3.83 11.23 10.25
CA LEU A 267 -3.77 12.50 10.99
C LEU A 267 -5.05 12.78 11.77
N ALA A 268 -6.20 12.47 11.16
CA ALA A 268 -7.51 12.62 11.77
C ALA A 268 -8.46 11.51 11.28
N PRO A 269 -8.54 10.38 12.02
CA PRO A 269 -9.47 9.30 11.70
C PRO A 269 -10.94 9.73 11.71
N ASP A 270 -11.30 10.71 12.54
CA ASP A 270 -12.60 11.38 12.54
C ASP A 270 -12.37 12.90 12.39
N PRO A 271 -12.39 13.43 11.14
CA PRO A 271 -12.14 14.84 10.90
C PRO A 271 -13.29 15.74 11.36
N PHE A 272 -14.51 15.21 11.51
CA PHE A 272 -15.66 15.95 12.02
C PHE A 272 -15.53 16.19 13.52
N ALA A 273 -15.27 15.14 14.29
CA ALA A 273 -15.04 15.24 15.74
C ALA A 273 -13.79 16.07 16.07
N ALA A 274 -12.76 16.03 15.20
CA ALA A 274 -11.57 16.87 15.34
C ALA A 274 -11.79 18.34 14.95
N GLY A 275 -12.96 18.72 14.44
CA GLY A 275 -13.26 20.10 14.01
C GLY A 275 -12.45 20.55 12.79
N LEU A 276 -11.98 19.62 11.97
CA LEU A 276 -11.09 19.91 10.83
C LEU A 276 -11.84 20.16 9.52
N VAL A 277 -13.13 19.80 9.45
CA VAL A 277 -14.02 20.07 8.32
C VAL A 277 -14.52 21.52 8.39
N THR A 278 -13.59 22.48 8.29
CA THR A 278 -13.88 23.93 8.38
C THR A 278 -14.34 24.53 7.05
N ASP A 279 -13.85 23.99 5.93
CA ASP A 279 -14.33 24.29 4.58
C ASP A 279 -15.00 23.03 4.01
N LYS A 280 -16.32 22.95 4.17
CA LYS A 280 -17.13 21.80 3.72
C LYS A 280 -16.98 21.56 2.21
N ASN A 281 -16.95 22.62 1.40
CA ASN A 281 -16.83 22.49 -0.05
C ASN A 281 -15.49 21.86 -0.44
N LEU A 282 -14.39 22.38 0.10
CA LEU A 282 -13.05 21.83 -0.12
C LEU A 282 -12.95 20.37 0.33
N PHE A 283 -13.50 20.05 1.51
CA PHE A 283 -13.48 18.70 2.06
C PHE A 283 -14.24 17.69 1.20
N TYR A 284 -15.50 17.98 0.86
CA TYR A 284 -16.31 17.05 0.07
C TYR A 284 -15.80 16.93 -1.37
N GLN A 285 -15.30 18.00 -1.99
CA GLN A 285 -14.64 17.89 -3.30
C GLN A 285 -13.42 16.97 -3.25
N ALA A 286 -12.58 17.06 -2.21
CA ALA A 286 -11.41 16.19 -2.07
C ALA A 286 -11.82 14.73 -1.85
N SER A 287 -12.80 14.46 -0.97
CA SER A 287 -13.32 13.11 -0.75
C SER A 287 -13.94 12.52 -2.03
N LEU A 288 -14.71 13.31 -2.79
CA LEU A 288 -15.31 12.89 -4.04
C LEU A 288 -14.26 12.57 -5.11
N LYS A 289 -13.24 13.43 -5.28
CA LYS A 289 -12.12 13.16 -6.19
C LYS A 289 -11.42 11.84 -5.83
N LEU A 290 -11.12 11.64 -4.55
CA LEU A 290 -10.49 10.39 -4.08
C LEU A 290 -11.38 9.18 -4.31
N SER A 291 -12.68 9.32 -4.11
CA SER A 291 -13.68 8.27 -4.31
C SER A 291 -13.84 7.86 -5.77
N ASP A 292 -13.41 8.69 -6.71
CA ASP A 292 -13.36 8.42 -8.16
C ASP A 292 -12.00 7.95 -8.66
N ASN A 293 -10.99 7.93 -7.80
CA ASN A 293 -9.65 7.56 -8.18
C ASN A 293 -9.58 6.11 -8.71
N PRO A 294 -8.79 5.80 -9.76
CA PRO A 294 -8.68 4.44 -10.30
C PRO A 294 -8.08 3.43 -9.32
N ARG A 295 -7.32 3.89 -8.32
CA ARG A 295 -6.74 3.04 -7.27
C ARG A 295 -7.71 2.83 -6.12
N GLN A 296 -7.93 1.56 -5.81
CA GLN A 296 -8.88 1.18 -4.77
C GLN A 296 -8.53 1.73 -3.37
N GLU A 297 -7.24 1.83 -3.02
CA GLU A 297 -6.80 2.40 -1.75
C GLU A 297 -7.23 3.87 -1.62
N ALA A 298 -7.06 4.68 -2.66
CA ALA A 298 -7.48 6.08 -2.66
C ALA A 298 -8.99 6.21 -2.51
N ARG A 299 -9.78 5.39 -3.24
CA ARG A 299 -11.24 5.37 -3.07
C ARG A 299 -11.66 4.99 -1.66
N SER A 300 -11.00 3.98 -1.09
CA SER A 300 -11.26 3.57 0.29
C SER A 300 -10.97 4.69 1.28
N ASP A 301 -9.85 5.38 1.12
CA ASP A 301 -9.46 6.48 2.00
C ASP A 301 -10.36 7.71 1.82
N GLY A 302 -10.84 7.98 0.60
CA GLY A 302 -11.87 8.98 0.32
C GLY A 302 -13.20 8.69 1.03
N MET A 303 -13.63 7.42 1.05
CA MET A 303 -14.81 6.99 1.79
C MET A 303 -14.61 7.05 3.30
N LYS A 304 -13.44 6.69 3.81
CA LYS A 304 -13.15 6.76 5.25
C LYS A 304 -13.19 8.18 5.79
N MET A 305 -12.82 9.17 4.98
CA MET A 305 -12.97 10.57 5.38
C MET A 305 -14.42 10.93 5.68
N LEU A 306 -15.39 10.24 5.10
CA LEU A 306 -16.83 10.48 5.30
C LEU A 306 -17.42 9.77 6.52
N HIS A 307 -16.62 9.02 7.30
CA HIS A 307 -17.09 8.48 8.57
C HIS A 307 -17.52 9.61 9.50
N SER A 308 -18.60 9.40 10.25
CA SER A 308 -19.23 10.41 11.11
C SER A 308 -19.77 11.64 10.38
N ILE A 309 -20.02 11.55 9.06
CA ILE A 309 -20.62 12.66 8.30
C ILE A 309 -21.97 13.09 8.90
N PRO A 310 -22.22 14.41 9.08
CA PRO A 310 -23.53 14.89 9.50
C PRO A 310 -24.62 14.51 8.48
N ALA A 311 -25.78 14.08 8.97
CA ALA A 311 -26.87 13.61 8.11
C ALA A 311 -27.36 14.69 7.13
N GLU A 312 -27.30 15.96 7.51
CA GLU A 312 -27.61 17.10 6.65
C GLU A 312 -26.65 17.25 5.46
N ASP A 313 -25.41 16.79 5.58
CA ASP A 313 -24.40 16.92 4.52
C ASP A 313 -24.36 15.70 3.58
N PHE A 314 -24.99 14.57 3.95
CA PHE A 314 -24.90 13.32 3.19
C PHE A 314 -25.33 13.47 1.72
N HIS A 315 -26.30 14.35 1.44
CA HIS A 315 -26.76 14.63 0.08
C HIS A 315 -25.63 15.06 -0.88
N LEU A 316 -24.55 15.66 -0.36
CA LEU A 316 -23.39 16.11 -1.14
C LEU A 316 -22.56 14.96 -1.70
N VAL A 317 -22.61 13.78 -1.07
CA VAL A 317 -21.77 12.63 -1.41
C VAL A 317 -22.55 11.34 -1.69
N ALA A 318 -23.85 11.31 -1.41
CA ALA A 318 -24.71 10.13 -1.47
C ALA A 318 -24.58 9.34 -2.79
N GLY A 319 -24.58 10.04 -3.93
CA GLY A 319 -24.45 9.41 -5.24
C GLY A 319 -23.14 8.64 -5.39
N LYS A 320 -22.04 9.19 -4.86
CA LYS A 320 -20.73 8.54 -4.91
C LYS A 320 -20.63 7.38 -3.93
N VAL A 321 -21.16 7.52 -2.72
CA VAL A 321 -21.22 6.44 -1.73
C VAL A 321 -21.98 5.23 -2.31
N LYS A 322 -23.14 5.48 -2.95
CA LYS A 322 -23.92 4.45 -3.68
C LYS A 322 -23.12 3.80 -4.81
N HIS A 323 -22.38 4.60 -5.59
CA HIS A 323 -21.53 4.08 -6.67
C HIS A 323 -20.46 3.11 -6.13
N VAL A 324 -19.75 3.52 -5.09
CA VAL A 324 -18.63 2.75 -4.53
C VAL A 324 -19.09 1.50 -3.80
N VAL A 325 -20.16 1.56 -3.00
CA VAL A 325 -20.66 0.37 -2.27
C VAL A 325 -21.21 -0.70 -3.21
N ARG A 326 -21.83 -0.31 -4.33
CA ARG A 326 -22.30 -1.27 -5.34
C ARG A 326 -21.15 -1.92 -6.10
N ASN A 327 -20.03 -1.21 -6.27
CA ASN A 327 -18.82 -1.68 -6.94
C ASN A 327 -19.10 -2.36 -8.28
N GLN A 328 -19.79 -1.65 -9.17
CA GLN A 328 -20.16 -2.14 -10.51
C GLN A 328 -19.36 -1.46 -11.63
N ASP A 329 -18.36 -0.65 -11.29
CA ASP A 329 -17.57 0.10 -12.27
C ASP A 329 -16.42 -0.77 -12.83
N PRO A 330 -16.47 -1.14 -14.13
CA PRO A 330 -15.43 -1.96 -14.73
C PRO A 330 -14.11 -1.22 -14.96
N ASN A 331 -14.10 0.12 -14.90
CA ASN A 331 -12.90 0.93 -15.13
C ASN A 331 -11.97 1.00 -13.90
N TYR A 332 -12.32 0.36 -12.80
CA TYR A 332 -11.47 0.30 -11.62
C TYR A 332 -10.28 -0.65 -11.82
N HIS A 333 -9.09 -0.09 -12.05
CA HIS A 333 -7.85 -0.80 -12.42
C HIS A 333 -7.20 -1.67 -11.31
N SER A 334 -7.88 -1.96 -10.19
CA SER A 334 -7.25 -2.60 -9.02
C SER A 334 -7.82 -4.00 -8.73
N TYR A 335 -6.98 -4.87 -8.17
CA TYR A 335 -7.40 -6.14 -7.57
C TYR A 335 -8.62 -5.95 -6.68
N HIS A 336 -9.69 -6.71 -6.91
CA HIS A 336 -10.95 -6.52 -6.18
C HIS A 336 -10.82 -6.94 -4.71
N ASN A 337 -10.69 -5.95 -3.81
CA ASN A 337 -10.68 -6.14 -2.35
C ASN A 337 -11.90 -5.50 -1.66
N PRO A 338 -13.00 -6.24 -1.43
CA PRO A 338 -14.18 -5.72 -0.74
C PRO A 338 -13.95 -5.01 0.60
N MET A 339 -12.87 -5.32 1.33
CA MET A 339 -12.55 -4.66 2.61
C MET A 339 -12.11 -3.20 2.46
N ALA A 340 -11.82 -2.74 1.24
CA ALA A 340 -11.38 -1.38 0.97
C ALA A 340 -12.60 -0.48 0.68
N GLY A 341 -12.81 -0.09 -0.58
CA GLY A 341 -13.86 0.86 -0.96
C GLY A 341 -15.28 0.46 -0.54
N VAL A 342 -15.68 -0.80 -0.79
CA VAL A 342 -17.04 -1.28 -0.48
C VAL A 342 -17.33 -1.23 1.02
N GLN A 343 -16.46 -1.81 1.84
CA GLN A 343 -16.63 -1.80 3.29
C GLN A 343 -16.65 -0.37 3.84
N ALA A 344 -15.75 0.51 3.38
CA ALA A 344 -15.72 1.90 3.83
C ALA A 344 -17.03 2.64 3.49
N ALA A 345 -17.51 2.52 2.25
CA ALA A 345 -18.78 3.14 1.83
C ALA A 345 -19.99 2.55 2.58
N ALA A 346 -20.02 1.23 2.80
CA ALA A 346 -21.09 0.56 3.52
C ALA A 346 -21.18 0.99 4.99
N LEU A 347 -20.04 1.30 5.62
CA LEU A 347 -19.99 1.78 7.00
C LEU A 347 -20.50 3.22 7.12
N VAL A 348 -20.23 4.10 6.16
CA VAL A 348 -20.87 5.43 6.09
C VAL A 348 -22.40 5.29 6.04
N LEU A 349 -22.92 4.34 5.26
CA LEU A 349 -24.36 4.06 5.21
C LEU A 349 -24.89 3.50 6.54
N ALA A 350 -24.10 2.67 7.22
CA ALA A 350 -24.48 2.10 8.52
C ALA A 350 -24.58 3.18 9.60
N GLU A 351 -23.62 4.12 9.65
CA GLU A 351 -23.59 5.23 10.60
C GLU A 351 -24.76 6.22 10.43
N LEU A 352 -25.41 6.22 9.25
CA LEU A 352 -26.57 7.03 8.92
C LEU A 352 -27.88 6.23 8.90
N ASP A 353 -27.86 4.96 9.32
CA ASP A 353 -28.99 4.04 9.31
C ASP A 353 -29.66 3.88 7.94
N ILE A 354 -28.88 3.91 6.86
CA ILE A 354 -29.43 3.85 5.50
C ILE A 354 -29.75 2.41 5.12
N LYS A 355 -31.03 2.16 4.83
CA LYS A 355 -31.59 0.81 4.63
C LYS A 355 -30.88 0.00 3.54
N GLU A 356 -30.68 0.60 2.38
CA GLU A 356 -30.17 -0.06 1.17
C GLU A 356 -28.70 -0.48 1.30
N GLY A 357 -27.96 0.09 2.26
CA GLY A 357 -26.57 -0.30 2.48
C GLY A 357 -26.39 -1.75 2.89
N LEU A 358 -27.36 -2.34 3.61
CA LEU A 358 -27.39 -3.77 3.91
C LEU A 358 -27.54 -4.63 2.64
N GLU A 359 -28.45 -4.24 1.75
CA GLU A 359 -28.73 -4.96 0.50
C GLU A 359 -27.53 -4.92 -0.44
N TRP A 360 -26.95 -3.73 -0.65
CA TRP A 360 -25.78 -3.57 -1.52
C TRP A 360 -24.54 -4.30 -0.97
N SER A 361 -24.36 -4.29 0.36
CA SER A 361 -23.26 -5.03 1.00
C SER A 361 -23.44 -6.54 0.88
N TRP A 362 -24.68 -7.03 0.94
CA TRP A 362 -24.98 -8.44 0.74
C TRP A 362 -24.71 -8.90 -0.69
N ALA A 363 -25.02 -8.06 -1.68
CA ALA A 363 -24.72 -8.35 -3.08
C ALA A 363 -23.21 -8.57 -3.32
N MET A 364 -22.34 -7.84 -2.61
CA MET A 364 -20.88 -8.08 -2.63
C MET A 364 -20.49 -9.49 -2.16
N LEU A 365 -21.14 -9.99 -1.11
CA LEU A 365 -20.90 -11.36 -0.62
C LEU A 365 -21.28 -12.40 -1.68
N GLN A 366 -22.35 -12.15 -2.44
CA GLN A 366 -22.89 -13.05 -3.46
C GLN A 366 -22.18 -12.96 -4.82
N ALA A 367 -21.38 -11.93 -5.08
CA ALA A 367 -20.68 -11.79 -6.36
C ALA A 367 -19.72 -12.98 -6.61
N GLU A 368 -19.53 -13.35 -7.88
CA GLU A 368 -18.65 -14.48 -8.24
C GLU A 368 -17.17 -14.14 -8.12
N ASP A 369 -16.82 -12.86 -8.30
CA ASP A 369 -15.45 -12.35 -8.24
C ASP A 369 -15.00 -12.02 -6.81
N GLY A 370 -13.72 -11.76 -6.60
CA GLY A 370 -13.20 -11.33 -5.30
C GLY A 370 -12.89 -12.45 -4.31
N LYS A 371 -11.92 -12.18 -3.43
CA LYS A 371 -11.42 -13.19 -2.48
C LYS A 371 -12.45 -13.45 -1.38
N ALA A 372 -12.90 -14.70 -1.25
CA ALA A 372 -13.87 -15.11 -0.22
C ALA A 372 -13.52 -14.62 1.20
N GLY A 373 -12.24 -14.67 1.58
CA GLY A 373 -11.79 -14.17 2.88
C GLY A 373 -11.95 -12.66 3.09
N PHE A 374 -11.85 -11.86 2.01
CA PHE A 374 -12.07 -10.41 2.08
C PHE A 374 -13.56 -10.10 2.16
N LYS A 375 -14.40 -10.84 1.45
CA LYS A 375 -15.86 -10.77 1.55
C LYS A 375 -16.35 -11.10 2.96
N ALA A 376 -15.88 -12.22 3.52
CA ALA A 376 -16.21 -12.66 4.87
C ALA A 376 -15.88 -11.59 5.91
N ARG A 377 -14.68 -11.01 5.85
CA ARG A 377 -14.28 -9.94 6.78
C ARG A 377 -15.15 -8.69 6.61
N ALA A 378 -15.41 -8.28 5.37
CA ALA A 378 -16.20 -7.09 5.10
C ALA A 378 -17.64 -7.25 5.59
N ILE A 379 -18.33 -8.33 5.23
CA ILE A 379 -19.74 -8.53 5.60
C ILE A 379 -19.93 -8.63 7.12
N LEU A 380 -19.04 -9.35 7.82
CA LEU A 380 -19.11 -9.45 9.29
C LEU A 380 -18.90 -8.08 9.97
N THR A 381 -18.05 -7.23 9.40
CA THR A 381 -17.82 -5.86 9.90
C THR A 381 -19.04 -4.98 9.66
N ILE A 382 -19.63 -5.04 8.47
CA ILE A 382 -20.78 -4.22 8.08
C ILE A 382 -22.03 -4.62 8.87
N LEU A 383 -22.37 -5.92 8.95
CA LEU A 383 -23.55 -6.38 9.70
C LEU A 383 -23.43 -6.04 11.19
N LYS A 384 -22.21 -6.09 11.75
CA LYS A 384 -21.97 -5.64 13.12
C LYS A 384 -22.27 -4.14 13.30
N ALA A 385 -21.90 -3.31 12.32
CA ALA A 385 -22.14 -1.86 12.37
C ALA A 385 -23.63 -1.51 12.30
N TYR A 386 -24.41 -2.24 11.49
CA TYR A 386 -25.88 -2.10 11.46
C TYR A 386 -26.60 -2.63 12.70
N GLY A 387 -25.90 -3.36 13.58
CA GLY A 387 -26.45 -3.87 14.84
C GLY A 387 -27.78 -4.63 14.64
N PRO A 388 -28.80 -4.40 15.48
CA PRO A 388 -30.05 -5.15 15.42
C PRO A 388 -30.81 -5.07 14.09
N SER A 389 -30.59 -4.04 13.29
CA SER A 389 -31.19 -3.89 11.96
C SER A 389 -30.70 -4.95 10.96
N ALA A 390 -29.58 -5.62 11.24
CA ALA A 390 -29.02 -6.68 10.41
C ALA A 390 -29.60 -8.10 10.70
N LYS A 391 -30.54 -8.25 11.64
CA LYS A 391 -31.17 -9.55 11.99
C LYS A 391 -31.60 -10.38 10.76
N PRO A 392 -32.29 -9.82 9.74
CA PRO A 392 -32.68 -10.60 8.56
C PRO A 392 -31.50 -11.22 7.79
N TYR A 393 -30.32 -10.61 7.84
CA TYR A 393 -29.11 -11.11 7.17
C TYR A 393 -28.36 -12.13 8.02
N LEU A 394 -28.42 -12.02 9.35
CA LEU A 394 -27.93 -13.07 10.24
C LEU A 394 -28.73 -14.37 10.02
N GLU A 395 -30.05 -14.28 9.87
CA GLU A 395 -30.89 -15.44 9.58
C GLU A 395 -30.59 -16.05 8.20
N LYS A 396 -30.29 -15.23 7.18
CA LYS A 396 -29.79 -15.72 5.88
C LYS A 396 -28.48 -16.49 6.02
N ILE A 397 -27.54 -16.03 6.86
CA ILE A 397 -26.29 -16.75 7.10
C ILE A 397 -26.58 -18.11 7.75
N ARG A 398 -27.43 -18.14 8.78
CA ARG A 398 -27.81 -19.37 9.51
C ARG A 398 -28.53 -20.38 8.63
N ALA A 399 -29.32 -19.91 7.67
CA ALA A 399 -30.05 -20.76 6.72
C ALA A 399 -29.19 -21.35 5.60
N ASP A 400 -27.98 -20.83 5.38
CA ASP A 400 -27.05 -21.32 4.34
C ASP A 400 -25.86 -22.04 5.00
N GLU A 401 -25.79 -23.36 4.83
CA GLU A 401 -24.74 -24.20 5.41
C GLU A 401 -23.34 -23.80 4.94
N ASN A 402 -23.18 -23.35 3.69
CA ASN A 402 -21.89 -22.94 3.14
C ASN A 402 -21.44 -21.62 3.77
N LEU A 403 -22.33 -20.64 3.89
CA LEU A 403 -22.03 -19.38 4.56
C LEU A 403 -21.78 -19.59 6.06
N THR A 404 -22.59 -20.43 6.72
CA THR A 404 -22.38 -20.80 8.12
C THR A 404 -21.02 -21.43 8.31
N ARG A 405 -20.65 -22.42 7.50
CA ARG A 405 -19.33 -23.07 7.58
C ARG A 405 -18.20 -22.09 7.31
N LEU A 406 -18.36 -21.21 6.31
CA LEU A 406 -17.36 -20.20 5.94
C LEU A 406 -17.13 -19.18 7.06
N LEU A 407 -18.20 -18.68 7.68
CA LEU A 407 -18.14 -17.54 8.59
C LEU A 407 -17.96 -17.93 10.06
N THR A 408 -18.35 -19.14 10.46
CA THR A 408 -18.28 -19.61 11.86
C THR A 408 -17.03 -20.45 12.18
N SER A 409 -16.11 -20.63 11.23
CA SER A 409 -14.93 -21.48 11.44
C SER A 409 -13.60 -20.73 11.33
N GLY A 410 -12.56 -21.35 11.88
CA GLY A 410 -11.18 -20.87 11.77
C GLY A 410 -11.00 -19.42 12.23
N ARG A 411 -10.34 -18.62 11.40
CA ARG A 411 -9.99 -17.22 11.72
C ARG A 411 -11.18 -16.25 11.81
N TRP A 412 -12.39 -16.65 11.38
CA TRP A 412 -13.56 -15.76 11.32
C TRP A 412 -14.48 -15.87 12.54
N LYS A 413 -14.40 -16.97 13.30
CA LYS A 413 -15.29 -17.25 14.45
C LYS A 413 -15.41 -16.07 15.41
N ARG A 414 -14.29 -15.47 15.82
CA ARG A 414 -14.30 -14.31 16.74
C ARG A 414 -15.06 -13.11 16.17
N MET A 415 -14.92 -12.83 14.87
CA MET A 415 -15.63 -11.72 14.23
C MET A 415 -17.12 -12.02 14.09
N TYR A 416 -17.46 -13.28 13.75
CA TYR A 416 -18.85 -13.74 13.69
C TYR A 416 -19.55 -13.60 15.05
N ASP A 417 -18.92 -14.05 16.14
CA ASP A 417 -19.50 -13.95 17.48
C ASP A 417 -19.74 -12.49 17.91
N GLN A 418 -18.81 -11.60 17.57
CA GLN A 418 -18.97 -10.17 17.82
C GLN A 418 -20.09 -9.55 16.99
N MET A 419 -20.27 -10.00 15.75
CA MET A 419 -21.37 -9.57 14.89
C MET A 419 -22.70 -10.06 15.47
N VAL A 420 -22.83 -11.35 15.80
CA VAL A 420 -24.04 -11.93 16.41
C VAL A 420 -24.42 -11.17 17.68
N LYS A 421 -23.46 -10.92 18.58
CA LYS A 421 -23.71 -10.16 19.80
C LYS A 421 -24.26 -8.75 19.53
N ALA A 422 -23.76 -8.06 18.50
CA ALA A 422 -24.26 -6.73 18.12
C ALA A 422 -25.66 -6.80 17.49
N VAL A 423 -25.91 -7.80 16.65
CA VAL A 423 -27.18 -8.00 15.94
C VAL A 423 -28.31 -8.48 16.88
N GLU A 424 -27.99 -9.25 17.90
CA GLU A 424 -28.99 -9.74 18.88
C GLU A 424 -29.15 -8.79 20.08
N GLY A 425 -28.28 -7.80 20.23
CA GLY A 425 -28.15 -6.96 21.42
C GLY A 425 -29.21 -5.86 21.62
N GLY A 426 -30.35 -5.89 20.92
CA GLY A 426 -31.40 -4.87 21.07
C GLY A 426 -32.51 -4.93 20.02
N GLU A 427 -33.30 -3.85 19.97
CA GLU A 427 -34.34 -3.63 18.96
C GLU A 427 -33.77 -2.92 17.72
N PRO A 428 -34.27 -3.22 16.51
CA PRO A 428 -33.79 -2.60 15.28
C PRO A 428 -34.12 -1.10 15.26
N GLU A 429 -33.14 -0.31 14.82
CA GLU A 429 -33.35 1.10 14.55
C GLU A 429 -34.22 1.32 13.32
N LYS A 430 -34.91 2.46 13.26
CA LYS A 430 -35.73 2.82 12.10
C LYS A 430 -34.83 3.28 10.96
N LEU A 431 -34.48 2.35 10.09
CA LEU A 431 -33.69 2.62 8.90
C LEU A 431 -34.34 3.68 7.99
N VAL A 432 -33.51 4.56 7.43
CA VAL A 432 -33.90 5.63 6.51
C VAL A 432 -33.71 5.14 5.06
N PRO A 433 -34.72 5.28 4.18
CA PRO A 433 -34.53 5.00 2.75
C PRO A 433 -33.48 5.92 2.14
N PHE A 434 -32.58 5.38 1.30
CA PHE A 434 -31.52 6.12 0.63
C PHE A 434 -32.06 7.32 -0.16
N GLU A 435 -33.21 7.15 -0.84
CA GLU A 435 -33.86 8.21 -1.60
C GLU A 435 -34.29 9.41 -0.74
N LYS A 436 -34.61 9.16 0.54
CA LYS A 436 -34.89 10.22 1.53
C LYS A 436 -33.60 10.80 2.14
N ALA A 437 -32.58 9.97 2.33
CA ALA A 437 -31.30 10.42 2.88
C ALA A 437 -30.53 11.33 1.91
N LYS A 438 -30.66 11.10 0.59
CA LYS A 438 -29.94 11.86 -0.45
C LYS A 438 -30.54 13.22 -0.78
N THR A 439 -31.70 13.59 -0.22
CA THR A 439 -32.30 14.90 -0.44
C THR A 439 -31.83 15.88 0.64
N PRO A 440 -31.51 17.14 0.29
CA PRO A 440 -31.22 18.18 1.28
C PRO A 440 -32.37 18.26 2.31
N ARG A 441 -32.01 18.34 3.60
CA ARG A 441 -32.98 18.46 4.70
C ARG A 441 -33.25 19.90 5.06
#